data_AF-A0A259H460-F1
#
_entry.id   AF-A0A259H460-F1
#
_cell.length_a   1.000
_cell.length_b   1.000
_cell.length_c   1.000
_cell.angle_alpha   90.00
_cell.angle_beta   90.00
_cell.angle_gamma   90.00
#
_symmetry.space_group_name_H-M   'P 1'
#
loop_
_entity.id
_entity.type
_entity.pdbx_description
1 polymer ?
#
loop_
_entity_poly.entity_id
_entity_poly.type
_entity_poly.pdbx_seq_one_letter_code
_entity_poly.pdbx_strand_id
1 'polypeptide(L)'
;MLPKTIVSFGRPEPWAGVTPTSEALSTAFHSSLLGSAAGSAALYKAAARHFLFWIGQQDVAVSAVDDPVVRRFEKHQCRCQGFSRHEPNRPKFTSKVRRFVRFLEDLGIVDVPDDVDQMDTLLAEYAPFLVQEHYSAASIKSYRSEAAHFAAWVRISRLRWDDVTDEHVIQYAGHDCRCPVYRKRGTLIGRHGPLRRSKGARRFLGFLRDRHILSQAHSRQHQDEDLAAYKAWLTTHCGSSAGTIRRYCGEVKRWLPMLDPPSDIDAAVIRRIVSHRITEAP
;
A
#
# COMPACT_ATOMS: atom_id res chain seq x y z
N MET A 1 -15.55 -11.64 -12.32
CA MET A 1 -14.53 -10.89 -13.10
C MET A 1 -13.24 -10.84 -12.30
N LEU A 2 -12.27 -11.69 -12.64
CA LEU A 2 -10.92 -11.64 -12.09
C LEU A 2 -10.29 -10.27 -12.40
N PRO A 3 -9.47 -9.68 -11.52
CA PRO A 3 -8.70 -8.49 -11.87
C PRO A 3 -7.81 -8.80 -13.08
N LYS A 4 -7.73 -7.87 -14.05
CA LYS A 4 -6.92 -7.95 -15.29
C LYS A 4 -5.39 -7.90 -15.07
N THR A 5 -4.94 -8.46 -13.96
CA THR A 5 -3.58 -8.37 -13.41
C THR A 5 -3.59 -9.32 -12.23
N ILE A 6 -3.08 -10.53 -12.42
CA ILE A 6 -2.52 -11.28 -11.30
C ILE A 6 -1.15 -10.62 -11.09
N VAL A 7 -1.03 -9.87 -10.00
CA VAL A 7 0.26 -9.43 -9.49
C VAL A 7 0.60 -10.49 -8.45
N SER A 8 1.73 -11.18 -8.64
CA SER A 8 2.25 -12.09 -7.62
C SER A 8 2.92 -11.24 -6.54
N PHE A 9 2.74 -11.62 -5.29
CA PHE A 9 3.29 -11.06 -4.08
C PHE A 9 4.21 -12.05 -3.36
N GLY A 10 4.59 -13.17 -3.98
CA GLY A 10 5.57 -14.09 -3.41
C GLY A 10 6.92 -13.44 -3.14
N ARG A 11 7.66 -13.98 -2.16
CA ARG A 11 9.07 -13.68 -1.97
C ARG A 11 9.84 -14.29 -3.16
N PRO A 12 10.55 -13.48 -3.96
CA PRO A 12 11.36 -13.98 -5.06
C PRO A 12 12.66 -14.59 -4.50
N GLU A 13 13.12 -15.68 -5.09
CA GLU A 13 14.49 -16.16 -4.82
C GLU A 13 15.50 -15.20 -5.48
N PRO A 14 16.63 -14.88 -4.82
CA PRO A 14 17.65 -14.02 -5.41
C PRO A 14 18.14 -14.56 -6.75
N TRP A 15 18.26 -13.68 -7.75
CA TRP A 15 18.76 -14.05 -9.06
C TRP A 15 20.23 -14.47 -8.99
N ALA A 16 20.52 -15.75 -9.26
CA ALA A 16 21.88 -16.32 -9.22
C ALA A 16 22.63 -16.29 -10.58
N GLY A 17 21.99 -15.79 -11.64
CA GLY A 17 22.55 -15.80 -12.99
C GLY A 17 23.22 -14.49 -13.42
N VAL A 18 23.79 -14.47 -14.63
CA VAL A 18 24.18 -13.22 -15.29
C VAL A 18 22.93 -12.37 -15.55
N THR A 19 23.01 -11.05 -15.32
CA THR A 19 21.88 -10.14 -15.57
C THR A 19 21.50 -10.20 -17.06
N PRO A 20 20.25 -10.54 -17.42
CA PRO A 20 19.84 -10.63 -18.81
C PRO A 20 19.95 -9.29 -19.54
N THR A 21 20.14 -9.32 -20.86
CA THR A 21 20.19 -8.10 -21.67
C THR A 21 18.86 -7.35 -21.64
N SER A 22 18.89 -6.02 -21.87
CA SER A 22 17.68 -5.19 -21.94
C SER A 22 16.62 -5.72 -22.92
N GLU A 23 17.07 -6.29 -24.05
CA GLU A 23 16.16 -6.91 -25.01
C GLU A 23 15.48 -8.16 -24.46
N ALA A 24 16.26 -9.06 -23.85
CA ALA A 24 15.75 -10.28 -23.23
C ALA A 24 14.73 -9.94 -22.12
N LEU A 25 15.04 -8.98 -21.24
CA LEU A 25 14.13 -8.53 -20.18
C LEU A 25 12.82 -7.97 -20.75
N SER A 26 12.88 -7.10 -21.76
CA SER A 26 11.68 -6.51 -22.35
C SER A 26 10.79 -7.54 -23.07
N THR A 27 11.41 -8.58 -23.65
CA THR A 27 10.70 -9.67 -24.34
C THR A 27 10.08 -10.63 -23.33
N ALA A 28 10.81 -11.04 -22.29
CA ALA A 28 10.28 -11.86 -21.21
C ALA A 28 9.10 -11.17 -20.50
N PHE A 29 9.24 -9.87 -20.21
CA PHE A 29 8.15 -9.08 -19.65
C PHE A 29 6.92 -9.04 -20.56
N HIS A 30 7.10 -8.83 -21.87
CA HIS A 30 5.99 -8.84 -22.82
C HIS A 30 5.25 -10.19 -22.82
N SER A 31 5.99 -11.31 -22.84
CA SER A 31 5.41 -12.66 -22.78
C SER A 31 4.61 -12.88 -21.50
N SER A 32 5.10 -12.41 -20.35
CA SER A 32 4.37 -12.50 -19.07
C SER A 32 3.00 -11.78 -19.09
N LEU A 33 2.84 -10.77 -19.95
CA LEU A 33 1.62 -9.98 -20.05
C LEU A 33 0.56 -10.60 -20.97
N LEU A 34 0.93 -11.53 -21.85
CA LEU A 34 -0.01 -12.12 -22.81
C LEU A 34 -1.15 -12.90 -22.13
N GLY A 35 -0.94 -13.42 -20.92
CA GLY A 35 -2.00 -14.08 -20.14
C GLY A 35 -2.96 -13.14 -19.39
N SER A 36 -2.54 -11.93 -19.03
CA SER A 36 -3.32 -11.05 -18.12
C SER A 36 -3.71 -9.69 -18.71
N ALA A 37 -2.99 -9.22 -19.73
CA ALA A 37 -3.10 -7.88 -20.28
C ALA A 37 -2.82 -7.82 -21.80
N ALA A 38 -3.10 -8.90 -22.54
CA ALA A 38 -2.78 -9.09 -23.96
C ALA A 38 -3.01 -7.85 -24.84
N GLY A 39 -4.21 -7.25 -24.78
CA GLY A 39 -4.58 -6.07 -25.59
C GLY A 39 -3.80 -4.78 -25.27
N SER A 40 -2.92 -4.79 -24.27
CA SER A 40 -2.05 -3.66 -23.92
C SER A 40 -0.57 -4.03 -23.80
N ALA A 41 -0.21 -5.30 -24.02
CA ALA A 41 1.14 -5.81 -23.77
C ALA A 41 2.22 -5.02 -24.53
N ALA A 42 1.95 -4.63 -25.79
CA ALA A 42 2.85 -3.80 -26.58
C ALA A 42 3.17 -2.45 -25.92
N LEU A 43 2.18 -1.78 -25.31
CA LEU A 43 2.39 -0.49 -24.62
C LEU A 43 3.24 -0.65 -23.35
N TYR A 44 3.09 -1.77 -22.65
CA TYR A 44 3.95 -2.08 -21.50
C TYR A 44 5.37 -2.43 -21.94
N LYS A 45 5.54 -3.21 -23.02
CA LYS A 45 6.85 -3.50 -23.61
C LYS A 45 7.56 -2.22 -24.04
N ALA A 46 6.85 -1.31 -24.71
CA ALA A 46 7.41 -0.02 -25.14
C ALA A 46 7.87 0.83 -23.94
N ALA A 47 7.07 0.89 -22.87
CA ALA A 47 7.46 1.57 -21.64
C ALA A 47 8.69 0.94 -20.97
N ALA A 48 8.76 -0.40 -20.91
CA ALA A 48 9.90 -1.13 -20.36
C ALA A 48 11.18 -0.88 -21.16
N ARG A 49 11.11 -0.96 -22.50
CA ARG A 49 12.25 -0.66 -23.39
C ARG A 49 12.77 0.77 -23.20
N HIS A 50 11.86 1.74 -23.10
CA HIS A 50 12.24 3.12 -22.87
C HIS A 50 12.93 3.28 -21.51
N PHE A 51 12.36 2.70 -20.45
CA PHE A 51 12.95 2.75 -19.13
C PHE A 51 14.35 2.11 -19.09
N LEU A 52 14.52 0.92 -19.68
CA LEU A 52 15.80 0.23 -19.78
C LEU A 52 16.86 1.03 -20.55
N PHE A 53 16.47 1.69 -21.65
CA PHE A 53 17.36 2.57 -22.38
C PHE A 53 17.77 3.80 -21.56
N TRP A 54 16.82 4.40 -20.84
CA TRP A 54 17.10 5.55 -20.00
C TRP A 54 18.03 5.20 -18.83
N ILE A 55 17.79 4.11 -18.09
CA ILE A 55 18.70 3.72 -16.99
C ILE A 55 20.11 3.40 -17.49
N GLY A 56 20.25 2.83 -18.69
CA GLY A 56 21.56 2.60 -19.32
C GLY A 56 22.31 3.90 -19.63
N GLN A 57 21.62 4.95 -20.07
CA GLN A 57 22.22 6.28 -20.23
C GLN A 57 22.58 6.96 -18.91
N GLN A 58 21.92 6.58 -17.81
CA GLN A 58 22.19 7.11 -16.47
C GLN A 58 23.20 6.26 -15.69
N ASP A 59 23.77 5.22 -16.31
CA ASP A 59 24.67 4.25 -15.68
C ASP A 59 24.07 3.61 -14.41
N VAL A 60 22.76 3.37 -14.43
CA VAL A 60 22.04 2.70 -13.34
C VAL A 60 21.89 1.22 -13.68
N ALA A 61 22.51 0.36 -12.88
CA ALA A 61 22.36 -1.09 -12.99
C ALA A 61 20.89 -1.51 -12.80
N VAL A 62 20.44 -2.52 -13.55
CA VAL A 62 19.05 -3.03 -13.47
C VAL A 62 18.70 -3.51 -12.06
N SER A 63 19.63 -4.15 -11.37
CA SER A 63 19.45 -4.63 -10.00
C SER A 63 19.30 -3.52 -8.95
N ALA A 64 19.79 -2.31 -9.25
CA ALA A 64 19.71 -1.15 -8.36
C ALA A 64 18.43 -0.31 -8.56
N VAL A 65 17.49 -0.77 -9.40
CA VAL A 65 16.26 -0.02 -9.68
C VAL A 65 15.31 -0.02 -8.47
N ASP A 66 14.86 1.17 -8.09
CA ASP A 66 13.89 1.40 -7.00
C ASP A 66 12.89 2.54 -7.32
N ASP A 67 12.05 2.91 -6.36
CA ASP A 67 11.09 4.02 -6.51
C ASP A 67 11.79 5.35 -6.88
N PRO A 68 12.84 5.80 -6.16
CA PRO A 68 13.64 6.96 -6.55
C PRO A 68 14.10 6.95 -8.02
N VAL A 69 14.64 5.83 -8.53
CA VAL A 69 15.06 5.70 -9.93
C VAL A 69 13.87 5.89 -10.87
N VAL A 70 12.74 5.26 -10.59
CA VAL A 70 11.51 5.42 -11.38
C VAL A 70 10.98 6.86 -11.32
N ARG A 71 11.11 7.55 -10.18
CA ARG A 71 10.71 8.96 -10.03
C ARG A 71 11.58 9.90 -10.86
N ARG A 72 12.88 9.62 -10.96
CA ARG A 72 13.79 10.37 -11.85
C ARG A 72 13.40 10.14 -13.31
N PHE A 73 13.14 8.90 -13.70
CA PHE A 73 12.57 8.60 -15.02
C PHE A 73 11.20 9.25 -15.23
N GLU A 74 10.37 9.38 -14.22
CA GLU A 74 9.08 10.06 -14.40
C GLU A 74 9.22 11.57 -14.67
N LYS A 75 10.26 12.19 -14.11
CA LYS A 75 10.49 13.64 -14.16
C LYS A 75 11.43 14.09 -15.28
N HIS A 76 12.14 13.17 -15.93
CA HIS A 76 13.14 13.55 -16.92
C HIS A 76 12.52 14.25 -18.14
N GLN A 77 13.29 15.16 -18.71
CA GLN A 77 12.97 15.74 -20.01
C GLN A 77 13.40 14.74 -21.09
N CYS A 78 12.42 14.11 -21.74
CA CYS A 78 12.67 13.03 -22.68
C CYS A 78 13.51 13.48 -23.89
N ARG A 79 14.78 13.06 -23.93
CA ARG A 79 15.71 13.20 -25.07
C ARG A 79 16.24 11.85 -25.57
N CYS A 80 15.65 10.75 -25.10
CA CYS A 80 16.06 9.39 -25.45
C CYS A 80 15.91 9.13 -26.95
N GLN A 81 17.02 8.81 -27.61
CA GLN A 81 17.02 8.48 -29.04
C GLN A 81 16.20 7.21 -29.31
N GLY A 82 15.42 7.21 -30.40
CA GLY A 82 14.60 6.06 -30.78
C GLY A 82 13.30 5.89 -29.99
N PHE A 83 12.96 6.85 -29.11
CA PHE A 83 11.70 6.86 -28.37
C PHE A 83 10.92 8.14 -28.61
N SER A 84 9.59 8.03 -28.66
CA SER A 84 8.74 9.21 -28.71
C SER A 84 8.93 10.07 -27.45
N ARG A 85 9.02 11.39 -27.64
CA ARG A 85 9.01 12.32 -26.53
C ARG A 85 7.74 12.12 -25.73
N HIS A 86 7.89 11.96 -24.42
CA HIS A 86 6.75 11.98 -23.50
C HIS A 86 6.94 13.10 -22.48
N GLU A 87 5.81 13.60 -22.02
CA GLU A 87 5.77 14.62 -20.98
C GLU A 87 6.13 14.01 -19.62
N PRO A 88 6.82 14.77 -18.76
CA PRO A 88 7.03 14.40 -17.36
C PRO A 88 5.71 14.14 -16.60
N ASN A 89 5.79 13.38 -15.51
CA ASN A 89 4.73 13.17 -14.52
C ASN A 89 3.46 12.45 -15.02
N ARG A 90 3.53 11.63 -16.07
CA ARG A 90 2.38 10.90 -16.61
C ARG A 90 2.05 9.61 -15.81
N PRO A 91 1.06 9.62 -14.89
CA PRO A 91 0.86 8.52 -13.94
C PRO A 91 0.57 7.17 -14.61
N LYS A 92 -0.24 7.18 -15.68
CA LYS A 92 -0.59 5.99 -16.47
C LYS A 92 0.60 5.38 -17.22
N PHE A 93 1.63 6.18 -17.52
CA PHE A 93 2.85 5.70 -18.16
C PHE A 93 3.79 5.16 -17.10
N THR A 94 4.01 5.91 -16.02
CA THR A 94 4.79 5.50 -14.85
C THR A 94 4.29 4.17 -14.26
N SER A 95 2.97 3.94 -14.21
CA SER A 95 2.42 2.67 -13.73
C SER A 95 2.83 1.46 -14.59
N LYS A 96 3.08 1.65 -15.90
CA LYS A 96 3.57 0.57 -16.78
C LYS A 96 5.02 0.25 -16.49
N VAL A 97 5.83 1.29 -16.26
CA VAL A 97 7.23 1.13 -15.84
C VAL A 97 7.30 0.43 -14.49
N ARG A 98 6.48 0.84 -13.52
CA ARG A 98 6.42 0.17 -12.20
C ARG A 98 5.95 -1.27 -12.30
N ARG A 99 5.10 -1.60 -13.27
CA ARG A 99 4.75 -3.00 -13.54
C ARG A 99 5.91 -3.80 -14.12
N PHE A 100 6.79 -3.16 -14.89
CA PHE A 100 8.04 -3.78 -15.32
C PHE A 100 9.03 -3.95 -14.16
N VAL A 101 9.22 -2.92 -13.32
CA VAL A 101 10.04 -3.05 -12.10
C VAL A 101 9.51 -4.17 -11.21
N ARG A 102 8.19 -4.27 -11.06
CA ARG A 102 7.56 -5.39 -10.37
C ARG A 102 7.96 -6.75 -10.95
N PHE A 103 7.94 -6.87 -12.27
CA PHE A 103 8.38 -8.11 -12.93
C PHE A 103 9.85 -8.43 -12.64
N LEU A 104 10.74 -7.43 -12.55
CA LEU A 104 12.13 -7.63 -12.17
C LEU A 104 12.28 -8.06 -10.70
N GLU A 105 11.47 -7.48 -9.81
CA GLU A 105 11.36 -7.91 -8.42
C GLU A 105 10.90 -9.37 -8.34
N ASP A 106 9.86 -9.76 -9.07
CA ASP A 106 9.32 -11.12 -9.05
C ASP A 106 10.32 -12.17 -9.59
N LEU A 107 11.28 -11.75 -10.44
CA LEU A 107 12.40 -12.59 -10.89
C LEU A 107 13.59 -12.61 -9.92
N GLY A 108 13.58 -11.79 -8.85
CA GLY A 108 14.70 -11.66 -7.92
C GLY A 108 15.91 -10.90 -8.48
N ILE A 109 15.75 -10.22 -9.63
CA ILE A 109 16.81 -9.37 -10.21
C ILE A 109 16.95 -8.07 -9.42
N VAL A 110 15.81 -7.51 -8.98
CA VAL A 110 15.75 -6.36 -8.08
C VAL A 110 15.39 -6.88 -6.70
N ASP A 111 16.25 -6.62 -5.73
CA ASP A 111 16.03 -7.04 -4.35
C ASP A 111 14.85 -6.29 -3.72
N VAL A 112 14.15 -6.96 -2.81
CA VAL A 112 13.04 -6.40 -2.06
C VAL A 112 13.14 -6.85 -0.61
N PRO A 113 13.04 -5.92 0.36
CA PRO A 113 12.83 -6.30 1.76
C PRO A 113 11.42 -6.88 1.92
N ASP A 114 11.26 -8.19 1.70
CA ASP A 114 9.98 -8.89 1.87
C ASP A 114 10.14 -9.91 3.01
N ASP A 115 9.64 -9.55 4.19
CA ASP A 115 9.71 -10.30 5.44
C ASP A 115 8.48 -11.19 5.69
N VAL A 116 7.44 -11.08 4.85
CA VAL A 116 6.26 -11.95 4.92
C VAL A 116 6.26 -12.92 3.74
N ASP A 117 6.55 -14.18 4.05
CA ASP A 117 6.44 -15.25 3.08
C ASP A 117 4.97 -15.48 2.66
N GLN A 118 4.77 -15.87 1.41
CA GLN A 118 3.46 -16.27 0.86
C GLN A 118 2.35 -15.19 0.94
N MET A 119 2.68 -13.91 0.78
CA MET A 119 1.69 -12.82 0.72
C MET A 119 0.56 -13.08 -0.30
N ASP A 120 0.83 -13.77 -1.42
CA ASP A 120 -0.20 -14.21 -2.36
C ASP A 120 -1.26 -15.10 -1.72
N THR A 121 -0.83 -16.09 -0.93
CA THR A 121 -1.71 -16.99 -0.18
C THR A 121 -2.52 -16.20 0.84
N LEU A 122 -1.87 -15.30 1.59
CA LEU A 122 -2.55 -14.45 2.58
C LEU A 122 -3.61 -13.54 1.95
N LEU A 123 -3.32 -12.95 0.78
CA LEU A 123 -4.29 -12.17 0.01
C LEU A 123 -5.46 -13.02 -0.53
N ALA A 124 -5.21 -14.29 -0.86
CA ALA A 124 -6.24 -15.23 -1.28
C ALA A 124 -7.15 -15.64 -0.09
N GLU A 125 -6.57 -15.95 1.07
CA GLU A 125 -7.27 -16.32 2.31
C GLU A 125 -8.06 -15.17 2.95
N TYR A 126 -7.66 -13.93 2.69
CA TYR A 126 -8.34 -12.76 3.23
C TYR A 126 -9.81 -12.68 2.80
N ALA A 127 -10.15 -13.20 1.61
CA ALA A 127 -11.54 -13.21 1.14
C ALA A 127 -12.43 -14.16 1.94
N PRO A 128 -12.10 -15.46 2.12
CA PRO A 128 -12.76 -16.35 3.07
C PRO A 128 -12.90 -15.77 4.48
N PHE A 129 -11.86 -15.15 5.02
CA PHE A 129 -11.92 -14.51 6.33
C PHE A 129 -13.00 -13.42 6.40
N LEU A 130 -13.09 -12.55 5.39
CA LEU A 130 -14.13 -11.51 5.37
C LEU A 130 -15.55 -12.09 5.21
N VAL A 131 -15.70 -13.25 4.57
CA VAL A 131 -16.99 -13.97 4.50
C VAL A 131 -17.40 -14.46 5.89
N GLN A 132 -16.47 -15.05 6.65
CA GLN A 132 -16.71 -15.52 8.03
C GLN A 132 -17.08 -14.36 8.95
N GLU A 133 -16.50 -13.18 8.73
CA GLU A 133 -16.83 -11.94 9.44
C GLU A 133 -18.13 -11.27 8.92
N HIS A 134 -18.91 -11.97 8.10
CA HIS A 134 -20.22 -11.56 7.59
C HIS A 134 -20.22 -10.25 6.78
N TYR A 135 -19.13 -9.91 6.10
CA TYR A 135 -19.12 -8.77 5.18
C TYR A 135 -19.93 -9.06 3.90
N SER A 136 -20.58 -8.03 3.36
CA SER A 136 -21.24 -8.13 2.05
C SER A 136 -20.25 -8.34 0.90
N ALA A 137 -20.68 -8.98 -0.19
CA ALA A 137 -19.85 -9.25 -1.36
C ALA A 137 -19.20 -7.99 -1.95
N ALA A 138 -19.91 -6.85 -1.93
CA ALA A 138 -19.39 -5.56 -2.37
C ALA A 138 -18.25 -5.06 -1.46
N SER A 139 -18.41 -5.19 -0.14
CA SER A 139 -17.39 -4.85 0.85
C SER A 139 -16.16 -5.74 0.72
N ILE A 140 -16.35 -7.06 0.58
CA ILE A 140 -15.27 -8.03 0.37
C ILE A 140 -14.43 -7.64 -0.85
N LYS A 141 -15.08 -7.38 -2.00
CA LYS A 141 -14.38 -6.95 -3.22
C LYS A 141 -13.56 -5.68 -2.99
N SER A 142 -14.12 -4.71 -2.26
CA SER A 142 -13.41 -3.47 -1.93
C SER A 142 -12.20 -3.74 -1.05
N TYR A 143 -12.34 -4.48 0.05
CA TYR A 143 -11.24 -4.78 0.97
C TYR A 143 -10.11 -5.58 0.32
N ARG A 144 -10.44 -6.59 -0.50
CA ARG A 144 -9.43 -7.36 -1.25
C ARG A 144 -8.64 -6.46 -2.20
N SER A 145 -9.35 -5.57 -2.90
CA SER A 145 -8.69 -4.63 -3.81
C SER A 145 -7.79 -3.64 -3.08
N GLU A 146 -8.17 -3.20 -1.87
CA GLU A 146 -7.33 -2.34 -1.04
C GLU A 146 -6.14 -3.08 -0.45
N ALA A 147 -6.30 -4.32 0.00
CA ALA A 147 -5.20 -5.14 0.53
C ALA A 147 -4.12 -5.37 -0.53
N ALA A 148 -4.50 -5.76 -1.75
CA ALA A 148 -3.55 -5.94 -2.84
C ALA A 148 -2.86 -4.63 -3.25
N HIS A 149 -3.56 -3.49 -3.15
CA HIS A 149 -2.97 -2.19 -3.42
C HIS A 149 -1.99 -1.76 -2.33
N PHE A 150 -2.34 -1.98 -1.07
CA PHE A 150 -1.48 -1.70 0.06
C PHE A 150 -0.22 -2.56 0.01
N ALA A 151 -0.33 -3.86 -0.26
CA ALA A 151 0.82 -4.74 -0.43
C ALA A 151 1.77 -4.25 -1.55
N ALA A 152 1.22 -3.82 -2.69
CA ALA A 152 2.03 -3.25 -3.76
C ALA A 152 2.71 -1.94 -3.36
N TRP A 153 2.07 -1.13 -2.51
CA TRP A 153 2.63 0.13 -2.01
C TRP A 153 3.73 -0.10 -0.97
N VAL A 154 3.55 -1.03 -0.02
CA VAL A 154 4.56 -1.42 0.97
C VAL A 154 5.83 -1.87 0.26
N ARG A 155 5.69 -2.74 -0.74
CA ARG A 155 6.80 -3.25 -1.55
C ARG A 155 7.54 -2.16 -2.32
N ILE A 156 6.82 -1.26 -3.00
CA ILE A 156 7.43 -0.11 -3.69
C ILE A 156 8.15 0.82 -2.72
N SER A 157 7.61 0.98 -1.51
CA SER A 157 8.17 1.85 -0.48
C SER A 157 9.36 1.21 0.24
N ARG A 158 9.74 -0.02 -0.13
CA ARG A 158 10.84 -0.79 0.47
C ARG A 158 10.68 -0.97 1.98
N LEU A 159 9.43 -1.07 2.43
CA LEU A 159 9.10 -1.31 3.83
C LEU A 159 9.00 -2.81 4.08
N ARG A 160 9.60 -3.26 5.19
CA ARG A 160 9.28 -4.54 5.81
C ARG A 160 7.90 -4.45 6.43
N TRP A 161 7.10 -5.50 6.35
CA TRP A 161 5.76 -5.53 6.91
C TRP A 161 5.74 -5.39 8.43
N ASP A 162 6.74 -5.92 9.13
CA ASP A 162 6.87 -5.73 10.59
C ASP A 162 7.11 -4.25 10.97
N ASP A 163 7.71 -3.47 10.08
CA ASP A 163 7.98 -2.04 10.28
C ASP A 163 6.81 -1.15 9.85
N VAL A 164 5.70 -1.72 9.36
CA VAL A 164 4.53 -0.96 8.92
C VAL A 164 3.74 -0.42 10.13
N THR A 165 3.83 0.90 10.33
CA THR A 165 3.13 1.65 11.38
C THR A 165 1.86 2.33 10.84
N ASP A 166 1.09 2.95 11.75
CA ASP A 166 -0.08 3.76 11.35
C ASP A 166 0.32 5.00 10.52
N GLU A 167 1.53 5.52 10.68
CA GLU A 167 2.06 6.62 9.85
C GLU A 167 2.23 6.16 8.40
N HIS A 168 2.80 4.97 8.17
CA HIS A 168 2.89 4.37 6.84
C HIS A 168 1.49 4.16 6.21
N VAL A 169 0.47 3.84 7.01
CA VAL A 169 -0.91 3.74 6.53
C VAL A 169 -1.48 5.10 6.09
N ILE A 170 -1.13 6.19 6.79
CA ILE A 170 -1.54 7.55 6.41
C ILE A 170 -0.86 7.96 5.11
N GLN A 171 0.44 7.69 4.97
CA GLN A 171 1.20 7.93 3.74
C GLN A 171 0.62 7.15 2.56
N TYR A 172 0.32 5.85 2.74
CA TYR A 172 -0.39 5.06 1.74
C TYR A 172 -1.76 5.66 1.39
N ALA A 173 -2.52 6.14 2.37
CA ALA A 173 -3.84 6.68 2.09
C ALA A 173 -3.79 7.97 1.27
N GLY A 174 -2.82 8.83 1.55
CA GLY A 174 -2.61 10.11 0.88
C GLY A 174 -1.85 10.04 -0.44
N HIS A 175 -1.22 8.92 -0.78
CA HIS A 175 -0.32 8.90 -1.94
C HIS A 175 -1.05 9.10 -3.28
N ASP A 176 -0.40 9.86 -4.16
CA ASP A 176 -0.73 9.93 -5.58
C ASP A 176 -0.45 8.58 -6.23
N CYS A 177 -1.52 7.84 -6.54
CA CYS A 177 -1.41 6.45 -6.96
C CYS A 177 -0.68 6.32 -8.30
N ARG A 178 0.51 5.70 -8.24
CA ARG A 178 1.31 5.30 -9.41
C ARG A 178 1.70 3.81 -9.35
N CYS A 179 1.16 3.07 -8.38
CA CYS A 179 1.47 1.66 -8.11
C CYS A 179 1.31 0.73 -9.34
N PRO A 180 1.94 -0.45 -9.38
CA PRO A 180 1.94 -1.34 -10.55
C PRO A 180 0.57 -1.96 -10.80
N VAL A 181 -0.26 -2.03 -9.75
CA VAL A 181 -1.68 -2.41 -9.77
C VAL A 181 -2.60 -1.28 -10.24
N TYR A 182 -2.05 -0.18 -10.78
CA TYR A 182 -2.77 1.06 -11.13
C TYR A 182 -4.15 0.77 -11.73
N ARG A 183 -5.19 1.19 -11.00
CA ARG A 183 -6.58 1.07 -11.43
C ARG A 183 -7.03 2.38 -12.09
N LYS A 184 -8.02 2.31 -12.99
CA LYS A 184 -8.67 3.50 -13.61
C LYS A 184 -9.18 4.55 -12.59
N ARG A 185 -9.26 4.21 -11.30
CA ARG A 185 -9.61 5.09 -10.16
C ARG A 185 -8.37 5.50 -9.34
N GLY A 186 -7.24 5.76 -10.00
CA GLY A 186 -6.01 6.24 -9.36
C GLY A 186 -6.13 7.65 -8.78
N THR A 187 -7.07 8.44 -9.29
CA THR A 187 -7.43 9.77 -8.78
C THR A 187 -8.19 9.64 -7.46
N LEU A 188 -7.68 10.26 -6.40
CA LEU A 188 -8.38 10.38 -5.12
C LEU A 188 -9.70 11.14 -5.34
N ILE A 189 -10.85 10.49 -5.09
CA ILE A 189 -12.15 11.16 -5.14
C ILE A 189 -12.40 11.79 -3.78
N GLY A 190 -12.02 13.07 -3.66
CA GLY A 190 -12.24 13.88 -2.46
C GLY A 190 -11.72 13.25 -1.16
N ARG A 191 -12.32 13.66 -0.05
CA ARG A 191 -11.94 13.25 1.33
C ARG A 191 -12.19 11.77 1.63
N HIS A 192 -13.07 11.10 0.88
CA HIS A 192 -13.43 9.69 1.11
C HIS A 192 -12.40 8.69 0.56
N GLY A 193 -11.59 9.08 -0.43
CA GLY A 193 -10.55 8.23 -1.02
C GLY A 193 -9.50 7.77 -0.01
N PRO A 194 -8.81 8.70 0.68
CA PRO A 194 -7.83 8.36 1.71
C PRO A 194 -8.45 7.57 2.86
N LEU A 195 -9.63 7.95 3.37
CA LEU A 195 -10.31 7.23 4.44
C LEU A 195 -10.59 5.77 4.09
N ARG A 196 -11.06 5.51 2.87
CA ARG A 196 -11.29 4.14 2.37
C ARG A 196 -9.99 3.34 2.29
N ARG A 197 -8.91 3.95 1.79
CA ARG A 197 -7.58 3.34 1.72
C ARG A 197 -7.05 2.98 3.10
N SER A 198 -7.04 3.93 4.05
CA SER A 198 -6.59 3.69 5.42
C SER A 198 -7.41 2.58 6.08
N LYS A 199 -8.74 2.62 5.96
CA LYS A 199 -9.62 1.58 6.53
C LYS A 199 -9.32 0.20 5.95
N GLY A 200 -9.10 0.12 4.64
CA GLY A 200 -8.75 -1.11 3.95
C GLY A 200 -7.41 -1.68 4.43
N ALA A 201 -6.37 -0.84 4.47
CA ALA A 201 -5.04 -1.21 4.93
C ALA A 201 -5.04 -1.67 6.39
N ARG A 202 -5.68 -0.92 7.31
CA ARG A 202 -5.78 -1.31 8.72
C ARG A 202 -6.52 -2.63 8.91
N ARG A 203 -7.58 -2.90 8.15
CA ARG A 203 -8.31 -4.17 8.27
C ARG A 203 -7.44 -5.36 7.83
N PHE A 204 -6.62 -5.19 6.79
CA PHE A 204 -5.69 -6.22 6.36
C PHE A 204 -4.54 -6.42 7.34
N LEU A 205 -3.96 -5.34 7.87
CA LEU A 205 -2.95 -5.43 8.95
C LEU A 205 -3.50 -6.13 10.19
N GLY A 206 -4.76 -5.86 10.56
CA GLY A 206 -5.45 -6.59 11.62
C GLY A 206 -5.52 -8.09 11.34
N PHE A 207 -5.97 -8.47 10.15
CA PHE A 207 -6.01 -9.87 9.70
C PHE A 207 -4.64 -10.58 9.81
N LEU A 208 -3.54 -9.91 9.43
CA LEU A 208 -2.19 -10.47 9.53
C LEU A 208 -1.74 -10.62 10.99
N ARG A 209 -2.04 -9.62 11.84
CA ARG A 209 -1.71 -9.65 13.28
C ARG A 209 -2.52 -10.70 14.05
N ASP A 210 -3.79 -10.88 13.71
CA ASP A 210 -4.67 -11.87 14.33
C ASP A 210 -4.22 -13.31 14.04
N ARG A 211 -3.53 -13.52 12.90
CA ARG A 211 -2.89 -14.79 12.53
C ARG A 211 -1.45 -14.92 13.03
N HIS A 212 -0.95 -13.96 13.82
CA HIS A 212 0.43 -13.92 14.30
C HIS A 212 1.49 -13.90 13.18
N ILE A 213 1.13 -13.43 11.98
CA ILE A 213 2.06 -13.28 10.85
C ILE A 213 2.97 -12.06 11.06
N LEU A 214 2.42 -10.97 11.62
CA LEU A 214 3.19 -9.78 11.99
C LEU A 214 3.43 -9.77 13.49
N SER A 215 4.63 -9.33 13.87
CA SER A 215 5.00 -9.11 15.27
C SER A 215 4.07 -8.10 15.92
N GLN A 216 3.33 -8.53 16.96
CA GLN A 216 2.37 -7.67 17.67
C GLN A 216 3.06 -6.58 18.52
N ALA A 217 4.39 -6.64 18.67
CA ALA A 217 5.20 -5.83 19.57
C ALA A 217 5.16 -4.32 19.26
N HIS A 218 5.37 -3.92 17.99
CA HIS A 218 5.53 -2.50 17.65
C HIS A 218 4.20 -1.71 17.66
N SER A 219 3.08 -2.35 17.32
CA SER A 219 1.76 -1.67 17.32
C SER A 219 1.10 -1.63 18.70
N ARG A 220 1.46 -2.53 19.62
CA ARG A 220 0.92 -2.52 20.97
C ARG A 220 1.69 -1.61 21.91
N GLN A 221 3.02 -1.58 21.87
CA GLN A 221 3.80 -0.79 22.84
C GLN A 221 3.47 0.71 22.78
N HIS A 222 3.52 1.34 21.61
CA HIS A 222 3.21 2.77 21.48
C HIS A 222 1.71 3.10 21.72
N GLN A 223 0.81 2.15 21.47
CA GLN A 223 -0.65 2.39 21.53
C GLN A 223 -1.34 1.92 22.82
N ASP A 224 -0.70 1.01 23.57
CA ASP A 224 -1.11 0.63 24.90
C ASP A 224 -0.59 1.64 25.92
N GLU A 225 0.62 2.19 25.79
CA GLU A 225 1.16 3.18 26.75
C GLU A 225 0.29 4.44 26.86
N ASP A 226 -0.07 5.10 25.75
CA ASP A 226 -0.80 6.37 25.77
C ASP A 226 -2.21 6.31 26.41
N LEU A 227 -2.84 5.13 26.39
CA LEU A 227 -4.18 4.93 26.93
C LEU A 227 -4.24 3.83 27.99
N ALA A 228 -3.10 3.42 28.55
CA ALA A 228 -3.01 2.35 29.55
C ALA A 228 -3.87 2.68 30.78
N ALA A 229 -3.72 3.90 31.30
CA ALA A 229 -4.48 4.38 32.45
C ALA A 229 -5.98 4.43 32.17
N TYR A 230 -6.38 4.85 30.96
CA TYR A 230 -7.79 4.91 30.57
C TYR A 230 -8.42 3.51 30.40
N LYS A 231 -7.68 2.56 29.83
CA LYS A 231 -8.11 1.15 29.71
C LYS A 231 -8.25 0.50 31.08
N ALA A 232 -7.28 0.73 31.98
CA ALA A 232 -7.34 0.25 33.35
C ALA A 232 -8.56 0.82 34.07
N TRP A 233 -8.83 2.12 33.92
CA TRP A 233 -10.00 2.76 34.51
C TRP A 233 -11.33 2.18 34.00
N LEU A 234 -11.49 2.01 32.68
CA LEU A 234 -12.69 1.40 32.09
C LEU A 234 -12.91 -0.05 32.54
N THR A 235 -11.83 -0.77 32.80
CA THR A 235 -11.90 -2.16 33.28
C THR A 235 -12.30 -2.20 34.74
N THR A 236 -11.60 -1.44 35.60
CA THR A 236 -11.75 -1.48 37.06
C THR A 236 -13.00 -0.75 37.56
N HIS A 237 -13.32 0.41 36.99
CA HIS A 237 -14.41 1.26 37.49
C HIS A 237 -15.70 1.15 36.66
N CYS A 238 -15.62 0.71 35.40
CA CYS A 238 -16.79 0.61 34.52
C CYS A 238 -17.15 -0.82 34.12
N GLY A 239 -16.35 -1.83 34.50
CA GLY A 239 -16.60 -3.24 34.14
C GLY A 239 -16.76 -3.47 32.63
N SER A 240 -16.13 -2.62 31.81
CA SER A 240 -16.37 -2.58 30.37
C SER A 240 -15.80 -3.81 29.67
N SER A 241 -16.55 -4.38 28.73
CA SER A 241 -16.06 -5.50 27.92
C SER A 241 -14.91 -5.07 27.00
N ALA A 242 -14.04 -6.02 26.62
CA ALA A 242 -12.92 -5.74 25.73
C ALA A 242 -13.34 -5.07 24.39
N GLY A 243 -14.53 -5.43 23.87
CA GLY A 243 -15.10 -4.78 22.68
C GLY A 243 -15.47 -3.31 22.91
N THR A 244 -16.05 -3.00 24.07
CA THR A 244 -16.44 -1.64 24.48
C THR A 244 -15.21 -0.78 24.74
N ILE A 245 -14.22 -1.32 25.44
CA ILE A 245 -12.93 -0.65 25.69
C ILE A 245 -12.25 -0.29 24.36
N ARG A 246 -12.21 -1.22 23.40
CA ARG A 246 -11.65 -0.96 22.06
C ARG A 246 -12.37 0.19 21.35
N ARG A 247 -13.71 0.23 21.41
CA ARG A 247 -14.51 1.30 20.80
C ARG A 247 -14.19 2.66 21.43
N TYR A 248 -14.22 2.75 22.76
CA TYR A 248 -13.97 4.00 23.49
C TYR A 248 -12.53 4.50 23.31
N CYS A 249 -11.54 3.61 23.37
CA CYS A 249 -10.16 4.00 23.04
C CYS A 249 -10.05 4.53 21.60
N GLY A 250 -10.77 3.93 20.64
CA GLY A 250 -10.82 4.42 19.26
C GLY A 250 -11.54 5.76 19.09
N GLU A 251 -12.46 6.13 19.99
CA GLU A 251 -13.08 7.46 20.05
C GLU A 251 -12.12 8.48 20.65
N VAL A 252 -11.51 8.19 21.81
CA VAL A 252 -10.53 9.07 22.46
C VAL A 252 -9.31 9.34 21.59
N LYS A 253 -8.76 8.32 20.90
CA LYS A 253 -7.65 8.50 19.94
C LYS A 253 -7.95 9.49 18.82
N ARG A 254 -9.22 9.63 18.43
CA ARG A 254 -9.62 10.61 17.40
C ARG A 254 -9.64 12.04 17.92
N TRP A 255 -9.78 12.22 19.23
CA TRP A 255 -9.83 13.54 19.88
C TRP A 255 -8.48 13.94 20.46
N LEU A 256 -7.63 12.99 20.82
CA LEU A 256 -6.36 13.24 21.48
C LEU A 256 -5.49 14.32 20.79
N PRO A 257 -5.38 14.36 19.44
CA PRO A 257 -4.64 15.42 18.76
C PRO A 257 -5.31 16.80 18.76
N MET A 258 -6.59 16.87 19.14
CA MET A 258 -7.40 18.09 19.21
C MET A 258 -7.57 18.61 20.64
N LEU A 259 -7.04 17.87 21.63
CA LEU A 259 -7.13 18.23 23.03
C LEU A 259 -5.84 18.95 23.44
N ASP A 260 -6.00 20.10 24.08
CA ASP A 260 -4.92 20.81 24.76
C ASP A 260 -4.38 19.97 25.95
N PRO A 261 -3.24 20.35 26.57
CA PRO A 261 -2.67 19.61 27.69
C PRO A 261 -3.70 19.33 28.81
N PRO A 262 -3.58 18.22 29.56
CA PRO A 262 -4.60 17.78 30.52
C PRO A 262 -4.99 18.81 31.58
N SER A 263 -4.13 19.80 31.86
CA SER A 263 -4.37 20.92 32.77
C SER A 263 -5.47 21.88 32.31
N ASP A 264 -5.74 21.92 31.00
CA ASP A 264 -6.59 22.94 30.36
C ASP A 264 -7.82 22.32 29.67
N ILE A 265 -8.00 21.00 29.80
CA ILE A 265 -9.18 20.30 29.27
C ILE A 265 -10.35 20.51 30.22
N ASP A 266 -11.30 21.36 29.82
CA ASP A 266 -12.58 21.51 30.50
C ASP A 266 -13.75 20.91 29.70
N ALA A 267 -14.91 20.84 30.34
CA ALA A 267 -16.12 20.33 29.72
C ALA A 267 -16.62 21.21 28.55
N ALA A 268 -16.19 22.47 28.44
CA ALA A 268 -16.53 23.35 27.33
C ALA A 268 -15.69 23.04 26.08
N VAL A 269 -14.41 22.72 26.24
CA VAL A 269 -13.52 22.25 25.17
C VAL A 269 -14.03 20.94 24.58
N ILE A 270 -14.38 19.97 25.44
CA ILE A 270 -14.96 18.68 25.01
C ILE A 270 -16.28 18.90 24.25
N ARG A 271 -17.19 19.74 24.79
CA ARG A 271 -18.45 20.05 24.12
C ARG A 271 -18.25 20.74 22.78
N ARG A 272 -17.28 21.64 22.65
CA ARG A 272 -16.95 22.32 21.38
C ARG A 272 -16.50 21.32 20.31
N ILE A 273 -15.62 20.37 20.66
CA ILE A 273 -15.13 19.32 19.76
C ILE A 273 -16.29 18.41 19.31
N VAL A 274 -17.18 18.03 20.23
CA VAL A 274 -18.35 17.19 19.94
C VAL A 274 -19.38 17.93 19.09
N SER A 275 -19.67 19.20 19.41
CA SER A 275 -20.64 20.04 18.69
C SER A 275 -20.20 20.39 17.27
N HIS A 276 -18.92 20.69 17.05
CA HIS A 276 -18.38 20.98 15.71
C HIS A 276 -18.62 19.82 14.73
N ARG A 277 -18.69 18.58 15.24
CA ARG A 277 -19.03 17.39 14.44
C ARG A 277 -20.50 17.19 14.15
N ILE A 278 -21.39 17.62 15.05
CA ILE A 278 -22.84 17.57 14.79
C ILE A 278 -23.19 18.51 13.64
N THR A 279 -22.45 19.62 13.50
CA THR A 279 -22.64 20.61 12.43
C THR A 279 -21.91 20.24 11.13
N GLU A 280 -20.81 19.48 11.18
CA GLU A 280 -20.07 19.00 9.99
C GLU A 280 -20.56 17.66 9.43
N ALA A 281 -21.58 17.05 10.04
CA ALA A 281 -22.22 15.84 9.55
C ALA A 281 -23.59 16.13 8.89
N PRO A 282 -23.65 16.22 7.55
CA PRO A 282 -24.68 15.55 6.77
C PRO A 282 -24.31 14.08 6.51
#